data_AF-A0A1E7G1C4-F1
#
_entry.id   AF-A0A1E7G1C4-F1
#
_cell.length_a   1.000
_cell.length_b   1.000
_cell.length_c   1.000
_cell.angle_alpha   90.00
_cell.angle_beta   90.00
_cell.angle_gamma   90.00
#
_symmetry.space_group_name_H-M   'P 1'
#
loop_
_entity.id
_entity.type
_entity.pdbx_description
1 polymer ?
#
loop_
_entity_poly.entity_id
_entity_poly.type
_entity_poly.pdbx_seq_one_letter_code
_entity_poly.pdbx_strand_id
1 'polypeptide(L)'
;MEKESIFTPTFVINTLISFLFYIVFYVLTSSIGTYALQQLHQSTVVSLSLSSVFVIGALIGRVWTGINITRIGMKRLLYIGGIIFLVLTFGYYLTTNIPLLFLIRVIQGAGFGIGATASGTIAGHVVPASRRGEGIGYYALSVTLAAAVGPALSIMIYSSLGFGSLLGIALGLLVVTFILIFFVRVKEFSDAERAYALEHEPKGVERYIEKSALPISIIAFLAGFIDSAILTGMGSFSTDLKIPLAGSLFFTMYAILIFVSRPFTGRLFDTKGDNWIFNPTFIFFAVAMLLVGLAGFFSPAIGFVVLLIAGGAFGLGYGGVAPFGQAIAIRDSSKDRIGVATSTFFGFLDLGVGGGPIVLGAIIPMLGNGMLGFRNLYLYSAPAVVIVWIIYYLIHGKHQKSSSEV
;
A
#
# COMPACT_ATOMS: atom_id res chain seq x y z
N MET A 1 -0.50 33.81 -11.01
CA MET A 1 -0.78 33.16 -9.71
C MET A 1 0.50 32.50 -9.23
N GLU A 2 0.98 32.83 -8.03
CA GLU A 2 2.08 32.09 -7.42
C GLU A 2 1.66 30.63 -7.21
N LYS A 3 2.55 29.69 -7.53
CA LYS A 3 2.25 28.26 -7.49
C LYS A 3 2.23 27.80 -6.03
N GLU A 4 1.07 27.37 -5.53
CA GLU A 4 0.92 26.88 -4.15
C GLU A 4 1.97 25.79 -3.86
N SER A 5 2.75 25.96 -2.80
CA SER A 5 3.84 25.03 -2.46
C SER A 5 3.30 23.75 -1.83
N ILE A 6 3.67 22.59 -2.41
CA ILE A 6 3.41 21.28 -1.80
C ILE A 6 4.37 21.04 -0.62
N PHE A 7 5.64 21.44 -0.78
CA PHE A 7 6.72 21.14 0.17
C PHE A 7 6.71 22.10 1.35
N THR A 8 5.65 22.01 2.16
CA THR A 8 5.62 22.62 3.49
C THR A 8 6.42 21.77 4.48
N PRO A 9 6.92 22.35 5.58
CA PRO A 9 7.59 21.58 6.63
C PRO A 9 6.72 20.41 7.13
N THR A 10 5.42 20.65 7.33
CA THR A 10 4.47 19.61 7.74
C THR A 10 4.38 18.48 6.71
N PHE A 11 4.31 18.79 5.41
CA PHE A 11 4.25 17.78 4.37
C PHE A 11 5.50 16.89 4.35
N VAL A 12 6.69 17.49 4.42
CA VAL A 12 7.97 16.76 4.40
C VAL A 12 8.10 15.88 5.64
N ILE A 13 7.79 16.41 6.82
CA ILE A 13 7.85 15.67 8.09
C ILE A 13 6.84 14.52 8.07
N ASN A 14 5.61 14.74 7.63
CA ASN A 14 4.59 13.69 7.53
C ASN A 14 4.98 12.59 6.52
N THR A 15 5.60 12.97 5.40
CA THR A 15 6.11 12.02 4.41
C THR A 15 7.25 11.18 4.99
N LEU A 16 8.13 11.78 5.80
CA LEU A 16 9.18 11.05 6.51
C LEU A 16 8.61 10.13 7.59
N ILE A 17 7.61 10.58 8.36
CA ILE A 17 6.88 9.72 9.32
C ILE A 17 6.28 8.52 8.60
N SER A 18 5.61 8.73 7.46
CA SER A 18 5.08 7.64 6.63
C SER A 18 6.19 6.66 6.22
N PHE A 19 7.30 7.16 5.68
CA PHE A 19 8.45 6.32 5.33
C PHE A 19 8.91 5.46 6.51
N LEU A 20 9.05 6.06 7.70
CA LEU A 20 9.52 5.36 8.90
C LEU A 20 8.52 4.32 9.42
N PHE A 21 7.22 4.60 9.40
CA PHE A 21 6.19 3.61 9.72
C PHE A 21 6.26 2.41 8.76
N TYR A 22 6.33 2.68 7.46
CA TYR A 22 6.33 1.62 6.45
C TYR A 22 7.63 0.83 6.42
N ILE A 23 8.80 1.47 6.60
CA ILE A 23 10.08 0.74 6.60
C ILE A 23 10.14 -0.23 7.79
N VAL A 24 9.68 0.18 8.97
CA VAL A 24 9.59 -0.69 10.14
C VAL A 24 8.60 -1.83 9.90
N PHE A 25 7.44 -1.53 9.30
CA PHE A 25 6.47 -2.56 8.89
C PHE A 25 7.09 -3.62 7.96
N TYR A 26 7.75 -3.19 6.88
CA TYR A 26 8.34 -4.12 5.91
C TYR A 26 9.50 -4.93 6.51
N VAL A 27 10.36 -4.27 7.31
CA VAL A 27 11.48 -4.94 7.98
C VAL A 27 10.98 -6.02 8.96
N LEU A 28 10.01 -5.70 9.81
CA LEU A 28 9.48 -6.65 10.79
C LEU A 28 8.67 -7.77 10.13
N THR A 29 7.85 -7.45 9.12
CA THR A 29 7.01 -8.45 8.43
C THR A 29 7.85 -9.45 7.63
N SER A 30 8.97 -8.98 7.06
CA SER A 30 9.93 -9.84 6.35
C SER A 30 10.73 -10.73 7.30
N SER A 31 11.17 -10.22 8.46
CA SER A 31 12.04 -10.96 9.38
C SER A 31 11.33 -11.91 10.34
N ILE A 32 10.07 -11.62 10.74
CA ILE A 32 9.38 -12.42 11.75
C ILE A 32 9.14 -13.87 11.33
N GLY A 33 8.86 -14.11 10.05
CA GLY A 33 8.71 -15.46 9.51
C GLY A 33 10.03 -16.24 9.59
N THR A 34 11.15 -15.61 9.24
CA THR A 34 12.49 -16.19 9.35
C THR A 34 12.86 -16.49 10.80
N TYR A 35 12.55 -15.56 11.72
CA TYR A 35 12.78 -15.77 13.16
C TYR A 35 11.99 -16.97 13.70
N ALA A 36 10.70 -17.06 13.38
CA ALA A 36 9.85 -18.15 13.82
C ALA A 36 10.35 -19.51 13.28
N LEU A 37 10.74 -19.56 12.00
CA LEU A 37 11.21 -20.79 11.35
C LEU A 37 12.59 -21.22 11.88
N GLN A 38 13.55 -20.30 11.92
CA GLN A 38 14.95 -20.63 12.16
C GLN A 38 15.33 -20.64 13.65
N GLN A 39 14.79 -19.72 14.45
CA GLN A 39 15.16 -19.60 15.87
C GLN A 39 14.13 -20.20 16.82
N LEU A 40 12.83 -20.11 16.49
CA LEU A 40 11.76 -20.70 17.32
C LEU A 40 11.35 -22.10 16.85
N HIS A 41 12.01 -22.62 15.81
CA HIS A 41 11.78 -23.94 15.22
C HIS A 41 10.30 -24.24 14.90
N GLN A 42 9.56 -23.21 14.49
CA GLN A 42 8.15 -23.33 14.12
C GLN A 42 7.98 -23.85 12.70
N SER A 43 6.79 -24.38 12.41
CA SER A 43 6.46 -24.80 11.05
C SER A 43 6.42 -23.61 10.08
N THR A 44 6.58 -23.91 8.79
CA THR A 44 6.40 -22.93 7.71
C THR A 44 5.03 -22.25 7.78
N VAL A 45 3.98 -23.00 8.14
CA VAL A 45 2.62 -22.46 8.28
C VAL A 45 2.56 -21.40 9.37
N VAL A 46 3.06 -21.68 10.58
CA VAL A 46 3.08 -20.72 11.68
C VAL A 46 3.90 -19.48 11.32
N SER A 47 5.05 -19.67 10.67
CA SER A 47 5.95 -18.60 10.26
C SER A 47 5.29 -17.65 9.26
N LEU A 48 4.64 -18.19 8.23
CA LEU A 48 3.89 -17.40 7.23
C LEU A 48 2.67 -16.71 7.85
N SER A 49 1.96 -17.39 8.74
CA SER A 49 0.81 -16.82 9.47
C SER A 49 1.22 -15.65 10.37
N LEU A 50 2.37 -15.71 11.04
CA LEU A 50 2.89 -14.59 11.83
C LEU A 50 3.22 -13.37 10.96
N SER A 51 3.74 -13.57 9.74
CA SER A 51 3.95 -12.47 8.81
C SER A 51 2.63 -11.84 8.36
N SER A 52 1.59 -12.63 8.05
CA SER A 52 0.35 -12.13 7.44
C SER A 52 -0.73 -11.62 8.42
N VAL A 53 -0.82 -12.17 9.64
CA VAL A 53 -1.89 -11.84 10.61
C VAL A 53 -1.95 -10.35 10.99
N PHE A 54 -0.85 -9.63 10.83
CA PHE A 54 -0.74 -8.19 11.05
C PHE A 54 -1.74 -7.39 10.21
N VAL A 55 -2.05 -7.84 9.00
CA VAL A 55 -3.00 -7.16 8.10
C VAL A 55 -4.39 -7.08 8.73
N ILE A 56 -4.80 -8.09 9.50
CA ILE A 56 -6.09 -8.09 10.21
C ILE A 56 -6.14 -6.91 11.20
N GLY A 57 -5.08 -6.78 12.00
CA GLY A 57 -4.93 -5.65 12.92
C GLY A 57 -4.93 -4.31 12.20
N ALA A 58 -4.15 -4.21 11.11
CA ALA A 58 -4.05 -3.00 10.31
C ALA A 58 -5.42 -2.56 9.78
N LEU A 59 -6.21 -3.46 9.21
CA LEU A 59 -7.56 -3.16 8.74
C LEU A 59 -8.47 -2.63 9.85
N ILE A 60 -8.46 -3.27 11.03
CA ILE A 60 -9.23 -2.80 12.19
C ILE A 60 -8.79 -1.39 12.60
N GLY A 61 -7.48 -1.16 12.70
CA GLY A 61 -6.90 0.13 13.04
C GLY A 61 -7.27 1.23 12.04
N ARG A 62 -7.26 0.93 10.74
CA ARG A 62 -7.63 1.86 9.68
C ARG A 62 -9.11 2.28 9.79
N VAL A 63 -10.02 1.30 9.88
CA VAL A 63 -11.47 1.56 10.01
C VAL A 63 -11.76 2.37 11.26
N TRP A 64 -11.17 1.98 12.40
CA TRP A 64 -11.32 2.72 13.65
C TRP A 64 -10.80 4.15 13.55
N THR A 65 -9.68 4.36 12.86
CA THR A 65 -9.10 5.69 12.67
C THR A 65 -9.96 6.55 11.77
N GLY A 66 -10.47 5.99 10.66
CA GLY A 66 -11.32 6.72 9.72
C GLY A 66 -12.52 7.36 10.41
N ILE A 67 -13.24 6.60 11.24
CA ILE A 67 -14.44 7.08 11.94
C ILE A 67 -14.13 8.00 13.14
N ASN A 68 -12.93 7.91 13.72
CA ASN A 68 -12.55 8.68 14.90
C ASN A 68 -11.62 9.86 14.60
N ILE A 69 -11.25 10.10 13.34
CA ILE A 69 -10.28 11.15 13.00
C ILE A 69 -10.77 12.54 13.39
N THR A 70 -12.06 12.81 13.19
CA THR A 70 -12.67 14.10 13.50
C THR A 70 -12.85 14.29 15.01
N ARG A 71 -13.09 13.18 15.74
CA ARG A 71 -13.26 13.14 17.20
C ARG A 71 -11.94 13.35 17.94
N ILE A 72 -10.92 12.59 17.56
CA ILE A 72 -9.65 12.50 18.28
C ILE A 72 -8.63 13.50 17.75
N GLY A 73 -8.65 13.77 16.45
CA GLY A 73 -7.67 14.61 15.76
C GLY A 73 -6.51 13.81 15.16
N MET A 74 -6.00 14.31 14.04
CA MET A 74 -5.00 13.62 13.20
C MET A 74 -3.68 13.40 13.96
N LYS A 75 -3.17 14.44 14.63
CA LYS A 75 -1.89 14.38 15.35
C LYS A 75 -1.94 13.44 16.55
N ARG A 76 -3.06 13.40 17.27
CA ARG A 76 -3.24 12.49 18.40
C ARG A 76 -3.29 11.04 17.95
N LEU A 77 -3.95 10.76 16.83
CA LEU A 77 -3.99 9.41 16.26
C LEU A 77 -2.61 8.93 15.78
N LEU A 78 -1.78 9.82 15.20
CA LEU A 78 -0.38 9.49 14.92
C LEU A 78 0.38 9.03 16.18
N TYR A 79 0.23 9.74 17.30
CA TYR A 79 0.84 9.33 18.56
C TYR A 79 0.29 8.00 19.06
N ILE A 80 -1.03 7.80 19.07
CA ILE A 80 -1.65 6.54 19.51
C ILE A 80 -1.12 5.37 18.69
N GLY A 81 -1.18 5.47 17.35
CA GLY A 81 -0.71 4.42 16.45
C GLY A 81 0.77 4.14 16.63
N GLY A 82 1.58 5.18 16.76
CA GLY A 82 3.00 5.03 17.07
C GLY A 82 3.24 4.29 18.38
N ILE A 83 2.49 4.58 19.45
CA ILE A 83 2.86 4.14 20.81
C ILE A 83 2.60 2.65 20.86
N ILE A 84 1.45 2.25 20.32
CA ILE A 84 1.10 0.86 20.09
C ILE A 84 2.22 0.19 19.27
N PHE A 85 2.62 0.77 18.13
CA PHE A 85 3.65 0.15 17.30
C PHE A 85 5.00 0.00 18.03
N LEU A 86 5.44 1.02 18.78
CA LEU A 86 6.68 1.03 19.56
C LEU A 86 6.66 0.00 20.69
N VAL A 87 5.63 0.05 21.54
CA VAL A 87 5.48 -0.84 22.70
C VAL A 87 5.39 -2.29 22.25
N LEU A 88 4.59 -2.58 21.22
CA LEU A 88 4.43 -3.94 20.74
C LEU A 88 5.69 -4.45 20.01
N THR A 89 6.47 -3.58 19.38
CA THR A 89 7.80 -3.95 18.83
C THR A 89 8.79 -4.27 19.95
N PHE A 90 8.75 -3.54 21.08
CA PHE A 90 9.56 -3.87 22.25
C PHE A 90 9.13 -5.20 22.87
N GLY A 91 7.83 -5.52 22.82
CA GLY A 91 7.27 -6.77 23.33
C GLY A 91 7.92 -8.04 22.77
N TYR A 92 8.54 -7.99 21.58
CA TYR A 92 9.28 -9.12 21.01
C TYR A 92 10.48 -9.56 21.85
N TYR A 93 11.08 -8.67 22.64
CA TYR A 93 12.14 -9.04 23.59
C TYR A 93 11.62 -9.80 24.81
N LEU A 94 10.33 -9.68 25.10
CA LEU A 94 9.73 -10.19 26.34
C LEU A 94 9.12 -11.58 26.17
N THR A 95 8.96 -12.06 24.92
CA THR A 95 8.29 -13.33 24.68
C THR A 95 8.79 -14.06 23.43
N THR A 96 8.84 -15.38 23.55
CA THR A 96 8.98 -16.33 22.44
C THR A 96 7.73 -17.21 22.29
N ASN A 97 6.70 -16.97 23.12
CA ASN A 97 5.44 -17.71 23.10
C ASN A 97 4.64 -17.39 21.84
N ILE A 98 4.34 -18.41 21.03
CA ILE A 98 3.73 -18.25 19.71
C ILE A 98 2.34 -17.58 19.76
N PRO A 99 1.37 -18.05 20.57
CA PRO A 99 0.09 -17.34 20.73
C PRO A 99 0.24 -15.86 21.10
N LEU A 100 1.19 -15.54 22.00
CA LEU A 100 1.43 -14.16 22.39
C LEU A 100 2.07 -13.35 21.25
N LEU A 101 2.94 -13.94 20.43
CA LEU A 101 3.47 -13.30 19.22
C LEU A 101 2.37 -13.01 18.19
N PHE A 102 1.38 -13.91 18.03
CA PHE A 102 0.20 -13.65 17.22
C PHE A 102 -0.59 -12.44 17.74
N LEU A 103 -0.84 -12.39 19.05
CA LEU A 103 -1.54 -11.27 19.68
C LEU A 103 -0.76 -9.95 19.49
N ILE A 104 0.56 -9.98 19.70
CA ILE A 104 1.44 -8.84 19.45
C ILE A 104 1.30 -8.39 18.00
N ARG A 105 1.36 -9.30 17.01
CA ARG A 105 1.23 -8.94 15.58
C ARG A 105 -0.11 -8.29 15.26
N VAL A 106 -1.22 -8.78 15.82
CA VAL A 106 -2.54 -8.19 15.59
C VAL A 106 -2.62 -6.79 16.18
N ILE A 107 -2.19 -6.59 17.43
CA ILE A 107 -2.25 -5.28 18.09
C ILE A 107 -1.26 -4.30 17.44
N GLN A 108 -0.06 -4.77 17.08
CA GLN A 108 0.94 -4.01 16.33
C GLN A 108 0.39 -3.56 14.97
N GLY A 109 -0.32 -4.46 14.28
CA GLY A 109 -1.06 -4.17 13.06
C GLY A 109 -2.03 -3.01 13.26
N ALA A 110 -2.84 -3.05 14.32
CA ALA A 110 -3.76 -1.97 14.64
C ALA A 110 -3.04 -0.63 14.88
N GLY A 111 -1.92 -0.63 15.60
CA GLY A 111 -1.08 0.56 15.79
C GLY A 111 -0.57 1.14 14.47
N PHE A 112 -0.04 0.29 13.59
CA PHE A 112 0.37 0.70 12.25
C PHE A 112 -0.80 1.23 11.41
N GLY A 113 -1.94 0.53 11.41
CA GLY A 113 -3.14 0.94 10.70
C GLY A 113 -3.63 2.33 11.13
N ILE A 114 -3.59 2.61 12.43
CA ILE A 114 -3.92 3.93 12.98
C ILE A 114 -2.95 5.00 12.49
N GLY A 115 -1.65 4.77 12.65
CA GLY A 115 -0.62 5.73 12.25
C GLY A 115 -0.62 6.00 10.74
N ALA A 116 -0.71 4.96 9.92
CA ALA A 116 -0.69 5.06 8.46
C ALA A 116 -1.93 5.82 7.93
N THR A 117 -3.14 5.54 8.46
CA THR A 117 -4.35 6.27 8.06
C THR A 117 -4.33 7.73 8.50
N ALA A 118 -3.85 8.01 9.71
CA ALA A 118 -3.70 9.39 10.18
C ALA A 118 -2.70 10.16 9.30
N SER A 119 -1.54 9.57 9.01
CA SER A 119 -0.52 10.13 8.10
C SER A 119 -1.07 10.39 6.69
N GLY A 120 -1.79 9.42 6.12
CA GLY A 120 -2.41 9.56 4.80
C GLY A 120 -3.47 10.67 4.75
N THR A 121 -4.22 10.82 5.84
CA THR A 121 -5.23 11.88 5.99
C THR A 121 -4.59 13.27 6.13
N ILE A 122 -3.47 13.37 6.86
CA ILE A 122 -2.67 14.62 6.95
C ILE A 122 -2.15 15.01 5.59
N ALA A 123 -1.62 14.06 4.80
CA ALA A 123 -1.17 14.35 3.43
C ALA A 123 -2.32 14.93 2.58
N GLY A 124 -3.52 14.36 2.67
CA GLY A 124 -4.71 14.88 1.98
C GLY A 124 -5.17 16.28 2.42
N HIS A 125 -4.91 16.66 3.67
CA HIS A 125 -5.25 17.98 4.22
C HIS A 125 -4.21 19.05 3.91
N VAL A 126 -2.93 18.69 3.90
CA VAL A 126 -1.82 19.65 3.75
C VAL A 126 -1.52 19.92 2.28
N VAL A 127 -1.80 18.97 1.39
CA VAL A 127 -1.59 19.15 -0.06
C VAL A 127 -2.66 20.10 -0.63
N PRO A 128 -2.26 21.13 -1.39
CA PRO A 128 -3.22 22.04 -2.01
C PRO A 128 -4.17 21.32 -2.97
N ALA A 129 -5.44 21.74 -3.00
CA ALA A 129 -6.48 21.09 -3.82
C ALA A 129 -6.12 21.05 -5.31
N SER A 130 -5.42 22.08 -5.80
CA SER A 130 -4.96 22.23 -7.18
C SER A 130 -3.80 21.29 -7.58
N ARG A 131 -3.15 20.65 -6.60
CA ARG A 131 -1.94 19.82 -6.80
C ARG A 131 -2.02 18.49 -6.05
N ARG A 132 -3.22 17.92 -5.93
CA ARG A 132 -3.47 16.70 -5.14
C ARG A 132 -2.78 15.47 -5.70
N GLY A 133 -2.82 15.27 -7.01
CA GLY A 133 -2.14 14.18 -7.70
C GLY A 133 -0.62 14.25 -7.54
N GLU A 134 -0.03 15.43 -7.73
CA GLU A 134 1.41 15.64 -7.52
C GLU A 134 1.79 15.45 -6.05
N GLY A 135 1.07 16.05 -5.10
CA GLY A 135 1.41 15.98 -3.68
C GLY A 135 1.19 14.60 -3.05
N ILE A 136 0.06 13.96 -3.30
CA ILE A 136 -0.20 12.58 -2.84
C ILE A 136 0.74 11.61 -3.56
N GLY A 137 1.07 11.87 -4.83
CA GLY A 137 2.10 11.13 -5.56
C GLY A 137 3.46 11.15 -4.85
N TYR A 138 3.94 12.32 -4.44
CA TYR A 138 5.18 12.43 -3.65
C TYR A 138 5.09 11.76 -2.29
N TYR A 139 3.96 11.91 -1.58
CA TYR A 139 3.72 11.21 -0.32
C TYR A 139 3.82 9.68 -0.50
N ALA A 140 3.19 9.13 -1.54
CA ALA A 140 3.21 7.69 -1.81
C ALA A 140 4.59 7.13 -2.23
N LEU A 141 5.53 7.99 -2.67
CA LEU A 141 6.91 7.55 -2.89
C LEU A 141 7.58 7.12 -1.59
N SER A 142 7.19 7.67 -0.43
CA SER A 142 7.68 7.19 0.87
C SER A 142 7.35 5.71 1.08
N VAL A 143 6.12 5.32 0.78
CA VAL A 143 5.63 3.94 0.89
C VAL A 143 6.34 3.04 -0.12
N THR A 144 6.45 3.51 -1.37
CA THR A 144 7.12 2.76 -2.45
C THR A 144 8.59 2.49 -2.09
N LEU A 145 9.31 3.51 -1.61
CA LEU A 145 10.71 3.39 -1.23
C LEU A 145 10.87 2.44 -0.03
N ALA A 146 9.98 2.54 0.96
CA ALA A 146 9.99 1.63 2.10
C ALA A 146 9.73 0.17 1.68
N ALA A 147 8.82 -0.07 0.73
CA ALA A 147 8.54 -1.40 0.20
C ALA A 147 9.73 -2.01 -0.55
N ALA A 148 10.45 -1.19 -1.31
CA ALA A 148 11.61 -1.62 -2.07
C ALA A 148 12.82 -1.90 -1.15
N VAL A 149 13.06 -1.04 -0.16
CA VAL A 149 14.27 -1.08 0.68
C VAL A 149 14.09 -1.96 1.91
N GLY A 150 12.87 -2.05 2.47
CA GLY A 150 12.58 -2.72 3.74
C GLY A 150 12.98 -4.20 3.78
N PRO A 151 12.53 -5.06 2.84
CA PRO A 151 12.90 -6.47 2.81
C PRO A 151 14.41 -6.69 2.62
N ALA A 152 15.08 -5.85 1.83
CA ALA A 152 16.53 -5.93 1.64
C ALA A 152 17.28 -5.59 2.94
N LEU A 153 16.88 -4.51 3.63
CA LEU A 153 17.43 -4.15 4.94
C LEU A 153 17.16 -5.24 5.98
N SER A 154 15.96 -5.82 5.98
CA SER A 154 15.60 -6.94 6.86
C SER A 154 16.58 -8.09 6.74
N ILE A 155 16.80 -8.59 5.52
CA ILE A 155 17.72 -9.70 5.26
C ILE A 155 19.15 -9.33 5.65
N MET A 156 19.62 -8.15 5.24
CA MET A 156 20.98 -7.69 5.53
C MET A 156 21.25 -7.59 7.04
N ILE A 157 20.36 -6.95 7.79
CA ILE A 157 20.50 -6.77 9.24
C ILE A 157 20.34 -8.10 9.95
N TYR A 158 19.33 -8.91 9.59
CA TYR A 158 19.05 -10.19 10.23
C TYR A 158 20.22 -11.16 10.07
N SER A 159 20.76 -11.29 8.84
CA SER A 159 21.85 -12.23 8.55
C SER A 159 23.20 -11.84 9.17
N SER A 160 23.44 -10.54 9.36
CA SER A 160 24.72 -10.05 9.91
C SER A 160 24.69 -9.82 11.42
N LEU A 161 23.59 -9.28 11.96
CA LEU A 161 23.48 -8.83 13.35
C LEU A 161 22.39 -9.56 14.15
N GLY A 162 21.59 -10.42 13.51
CA GLY A 162 20.52 -11.20 14.15
C GLY A 162 19.23 -10.42 14.40
N PHE A 163 18.19 -11.15 14.83
CA PHE A 163 16.85 -10.60 15.06
C PHE A 163 16.82 -9.55 16.18
N GLY A 164 17.59 -9.75 17.25
CA GLY A 164 17.66 -8.80 18.36
C GLY A 164 18.15 -7.41 17.94
N SER A 165 19.18 -7.33 17.09
CA SER A 165 19.68 -6.05 16.57
C SER A 165 18.68 -5.39 15.61
N LEU A 166 18.00 -6.19 14.80
CA LEU A 166 16.92 -5.73 13.91
C LEU A 166 15.80 -5.06 14.70
N LEU A 167 15.36 -5.67 15.81
CA LEU A 167 14.37 -5.07 16.71
C LEU A 167 14.88 -3.75 17.32
N GLY A 168 16.14 -3.67 17.71
CA GLY A 168 16.74 -2.46 18.28
C GLY A 168 16.75 -1.30 17.27
N ILE A 169 17.10 -1.58 16.01
CA ILE A 169 17.05 -0.60 14.92
C ILE A 169 15.59 -0.17 14.67
N ALA A 170 14.65 -1.12 14.59
CA ALA A 170 13.23 -0.82 14.41
C ALA A 170 12.68 0.09 15.52
N LEU A 171 13.03 -0.19 16.79
CA LEU A 171 12.68 0.66 17.93
C LEU A 171 13.28 2.06 17.82
N GLY A 172 14.57 2.16 17.44
CA GLY A 172 15.22 3.45 17.20
C GLY A 172 14.50 4.28 16.14
N LEU A 173 14.12 3.66 15.02
CA LEU A 173 13.35 4.32 13.96
C LEU A 173 11.97 4.77 14.45
N LEU A 174 11.28 3.96 15.26
CA LEU A 174 10.00 4.34 15.86
C LEU A 174 10.15 5.50 16.85
N VAL A 175 11.22 5.53 17.67
CA VAL A 175 11.52 6.68 18.55
C VAL A 175 11.77 7.96 17.73
N VAL A 176 12.52 7.87 16.63
CA VAL A 176 12.70 9.00 15.71
C VAL A 176 11.35 9.45 15.13
N THR A 177 10.52 8.49 14.74
CA THR A 177 9.16 8.78 14.25
C THR A 177 8.35 9.54 15.29
N PHE A 178 8.40 9.12 16.57
CA PHE A 178 7.78 9.81 17.69
C PHE A 178 8.20 11.27 17.83
N ILE A 179 9.50 11.51 17.77
CA ILE A 179 10.07 12.85 17.85
C ILE A 179 9.57 13.69 16.66
N LEU A 180 9.51 13.13 15.45
CA LEU A 180 9.02 13.82 14.26
C LEU A 180 7.54 14.21 14.36
N ILE A 181 6.69 13.38 14.99
CA ILE A 181 5.26 13.70 15.18
C ILE A 181 5.09 15.02 15.94
N PHE A 182 6.00 15.36 16.87
CA PHE A 182 5.98 16.63 17.60
C PHE A 182 6.01 17.84 16.65
N PHE A 183 6.79 17.76 15.58
CA PHE A 183 6.98 18.83 14.60
C PHE A 183 5.88 18.90 13.53
N VAL A 184 4.97 17.92 13.47
CA VAL A 184 3.80 17.99 12.59
C VAL A 184 2.89 19.13 13.06
N ARG A 185 2.71 20.13 12.19
CA ARG A 185 1.79 21.25 12.37
C ARG A 185 0.64 21.14 11.39
N VAL A 186 -0.44 20.52 11.83
CA VAL A 186 -1.70 20.41 11.07
C VAL A 186 -2.77 21.22 11.79
N LYS A 187 -3.58 21.96 11.02
CA LYS A 187 -4.77 22.61 11.56
C LYS A 187 -5.77 21.53 11.89
N GLU A 188 -5.92 21.21 13.17
CA GLU A 188 -6.97 20.31 13.66
C GLU A 188 -8.35 20.98 13.49
N PHE A 189 -9.39 20.17 13.49
CA PHE A 189 -10.77 20.65 13.49
C PHE A 189 -11.02 21.56 14.70
N SER A 190 -11.56 22.75 14.47
CA SER A 190 -12.06 23.63 15.54
C SER A 190 -13.21 22.94 16.28
N ASP A 191 -13.50 23.39 17.51
CA ASP A 191 -14.58 22.78 18.30
C ASP A 191 -15.94 22.91 17.60
N ALA A 192 -16.18 24.00 16.87
CA ALA A 192 -17.38 24.18 16.06
C ALA A 192 -17.44 23.21 14.86
N GLU A 193 -16.33 23.06 14.11
CA GLU A 193 -16.25 22.10 13.00
C GLU A 193 -16.42 20.65 13.49
N ARG A 194 -15.83 20.32 14.63
CA ARG A 194 -15.96 19.01 15.26
C ARG A 194 -17.40 18.76 15.72
N ALA A 195 -18.03 19.71 16.41
CA ALA A 195 -19.41 19.57 16.87
C ALA A 195 -20.37 19.36 15.68
N TYR A 196 -20.24 20.19 14.64
CA TYR A 196 -21.05 20.08 13.43
C TYR A 196 -20.90 18.71 12.75
N ALA A 197 -19.66 18.25 12.57
CA ALA A 197 -19.38 16.96 11.94
C ALA A 197 -19.89 15.75 12.76
N LEU A 198 -19.93 15.86 14.09
CA LEU A 198 -20.45 14.81 14.96
C LEU A 198 -21.97 14.77 15.00
N GLU A 199 -22.62 15.93 14.95
CA GLU A 199 -24.07 16.04 14.87
C GLU A 199 -24.60 15.49 13.53
N HIS A 200 -23.86 15.75 12.45
CA HIS A 200 -24.21 15.30 11.09
C HIS A 200 -23.53 13.99 10.69
N GLU A 201 -22.97 13.23 11.64
CA GLU A 201 -22.31 11.97 11.34
C GLU A 201 -23.33 10.96 10.77
N PRO A 202 -23.07 10.37 9.59
CA PRO A 202 -23.99 9.42 8.99
C PRO A 202 -24.14 8.16 9.85
N LYS A 203 -25.35 7.59 9.84
CA LYS A 203 -25.69 6.38 10.61
C LYS A 203 -25.50 5.11 9.76
N GLY A 204 -25.42 3.96 10.41
CA GLY A 204 -25.31 2.66 9.75
C GLY A 204 -23.97 2.43 9.05
N VAL A 205 -23.98 1.76 7.89
CA VAL A 205 -22.77 1.40 7.12
C VAL A 205 -22.03 2.64 6.60
N GLU A 206 -22.77 3.70 6.29
CA GLU A 206 -22.23 4.98 5.83
C GLU A 206 -21.33 5.64 6.87
N ARG A 207 -21.46 5.27 8.14
CA ARG A 207 -20.51 5.70 9.17
C ARG A 207 -19.09 5.21 8.88
N TYR A 208 -18.96 3.97 8.41
CA TYR A 208 -17.69 3.26 8.25
C TYR A 208 -17.14 3.33 6.82
N ILE A 209 -18.03 3.53 5.83
CA ILE A 209 -17.70 3.54 4.41
C ILE A 209 -18.11 4.88 3.82
N GLU A 210 -17.17 5.52 3.11
CA GLU A 210 -17.44 6.76 2.39
C GLU A 210 -17.94 6.46 0.97
N LYS A 211 -19.22 6.77 0.71
CA LYS A 211 -19.90 6.45 -0.55
C LYS A 211 -19.23 7.09 -1.76
N SER A 212 -18.75 8.32 -1.63
CA SER A 212 -18.05 9.03 -2.71
C SER A 212 -16.71 8.38 -3.08
N ALA A 213 -16.03 7.75 -2.11
CA ALA A 213 -14.79 7.01 -2.33
C ALA A 213 -15.01 5.57 -2.84
N LEU A 214 -16.23 5.04 -2.76
CA LEU A 214 -16.51 3.63 -3.04
C LEU A 214 -16.21 3.21 -4.49
N PRO A 215 -16.55 3.97 -5.56
CA PRO A 215 -16.26 3.58 -6.93
C PRO A 215 -14.77 3.31 -7.15
N ILE A 216 -13.92 4.25 -6.76
CA ILE A 216 -12.47 4.10 -6.92
C ILE A 216 -11.87 3.05 -5.98
N SER A 217 -12.47 2.84 -4.81
CA SER A 217 -12.08 1.79 -3.87
C SER A 217 -12.35 0.38 -4.43
N ILE A 218 -13.46 0.18 -5.15
CA ILE A 218 -13.75 -1.09 -5.85
C ILE A 218 -12.69 -1.35 -6.93
N ILE A 219 -12.30 -0.34 -7.69
CA ILE A 219 -11.22 -0.47 -8.68
C ILE A 219 -9.90 -0.83 -8.02
N ALA A 220 -9.57 -0.20 -6.88
CA ALA A 220 -8.37 -0.52 -6.11
C ALA A 220 -8.39 -1.96 -5.57
N PHE A 221 -9.54 -2.46 -5.09
CA PHE A 221 -9.72 -3.85 -4.70
C PHE A 221 -9.45 -4.82 -5.85
N LEU A 222 -10.08 -4.60 -7.01
CA LEU A 222 -9.93 -5.49 -8.17
C LEU A 222 -8.50 -5.46 -8.72
N ALA A 223 -7.90 -4.28 -8.83
CA ALA A 223 -6.51 -4.12 -9.25
C ALA A 223 -5.53 -4.76 -8.24
N GLY A 224 -5.76 -4.58 -6.94
CA GLY A 224 -4.98 -5.19 -5.87
C GLY A 224 -5.09 -6.71 -5.86
N PHE A 225 -6.28 -7.25 -6.15
CA PHE A 225 -6.48 -8.69 -6.32
C PHE A 225 -5.65 -9.25 -7.48
N ILE A 226 -5.59 -8.54 -8.60
CA ILE A 226 -4.75 -8.95 -9.75
C ILE A 226 -3.25 -8.83 -9.41
N ASP A 227 -2.84 -7.75 -8.73
CA ASP A 227 -1.44 -7.58 -8.25
C ASP A 227 -1.02 -8.72 -7.31
N SER A 228 -1.93 -9.25 -6.50
CA SER A 228 -1.63 -10.37 -5.60
C SER A 228 -1.14 -11.64 -6.33
N ALA A 229 -1.42 -11.77 -7.64
CA ALA A 229 -0.88 -12.85 -8.46
C ALA A 229 0.65 -12.73 -8.61
N ILE A 230 1.16 -11.51 -8.83
CA ILE A 230 2.60 -11.23 -8.88
C ILE A 230 3.21 -11.47 -7.50
N LEU A 231 2.57 -10.97 -6.44
CA LEU A 231 3.04 -11.15 -5.06
C LEU A 231 3.16 -12.64 -4.67
N THR A 232 2.20 -13.45 -5.06
CA THR A 232 2.13 -14.88 -4.70
C THR A 232 3.00 -15.76 -5.60
N GLY A 233 3.08 -15.44 -6.89
CA GLY A 233 3.62 -16.36 -7.88
C GLY A 233 5.02 -16.01 -8.43
N MET A 234 5.49 -14.77 -8.30
CA MET A 234 6.69 -14.31 -9.04
C MET A 234 7.95 -15.11 -8.67
N GLY A 235 8.16 -15.37 -7.38
CA GLY A 235 9.30 -16.14 -6.90
C GLY A 235 9.31 -17.57 -7.45
N SER A 236 8.18 -18.28 -7.32
CA SER A 236 8.02 -19.66 -7.82
C SER A 236 8.16 -19.71 -9.34
N PHE A 237 7.47 -18.82 -10.06
CA PHE A 237 7.48 -18.79 -11.51
C PHE A 237 8.88 -18.50 -12.07
N SER A 238 9.59 -17.50 -11.56
CA SER A 238 10.96 -17.19 -12.02
C SER A 238 11.97 -18.29 -11.67
N THR A 239 11.76 -19.01 -10.57
CA THR A 239 12.55 -20.18 -10.19
C THR A 239 12.32 -21.36 -11.14
N ASP A 240 11.06 -21.63 -11.49
CA ASP A 240 10.69 -22.67 -12.46
C ASP A 240 11.28 -22.38 -13.84
N LEU A 241 11.31 -21.10 -14.25
CA LEU A 241 11.97 -20.63 -15.47
C LEU A 241 13.51 -20.66 -15.42
N LYS A 242 14.12 -21.05 -14.29
CA LYS A 242 15.57 -21.02 -14.06
C LYS A 242 16.20 -19.63 -14.14
N ILE A 243 15.43 -18.58 -13.84
CA ILE A 243 15.86 -17.18 -13.82
C ILE A 243 15.41 -16.42 -12.55
N PRO A 244 15.68 -16.94 -11.34
CA PRO A 244 15.20 -16.33 -10.09
C PRO A 244 15.69 -14.88 -9.88
N LEU A 245 16.88 -14.54 -10.43
CA LEU A 245 17.39 -13.17 -10.42
C LEU A 245 16.47 -12.21 -11.20
N ALA A 246 15.88 -12.64 -12.31
CA ALA A 246 14.95 -11.82 -13.08
C ALA A 246 13.69 -11.49 -12.28
N GLY A 247 13.18 -12.45 -11.50
CA GLY A 247 12.03 -12.22 -10.60
C GLY A 247 12.33 -11.20 -9.49
N SER A 248 13.56 -11.17 -8.99
CA SER A 248 13.99 -10.17 -8.01
C SER A 248 14.16 -8.78 -8.65
N LEU A 249 14.78 -8.74 -9.83
CA LEU A 249 14.99 -7.50 -10.58
C LEU A 249 13.69 -6.92 -11.17
N PHE A 250 12.64 -7.73 -11.37
CA PHE A 250 11.29 -7.26 -11.71
C PHE A 250 10.82 -6.17 -10.73
N PHE A 251 10.90 -6.43 -9.43
CA PHE A 251 10.48 -5.48 -8.38
C PHE A 251 11.40 -4.26 -8.31
N THR A 252 12.66 -4.41 -8.71
CA THR A 252 13.60 -3.29 -8.83
C THR A 252 13.21 -2.37 -9.99
N MET A 253 12.93 -2.93 -11.17
CA MET A 253 12.46 -2.17 -12.33
C MET A 253 11.12 -1.49 -12.02
N TYR A 254 10.19 -2.20 -11.38
CA TYR A 254 8.94 -1.65 -10.87
C TYR A 254 9.16 -0.39 -10.01
N ALA A 255 10.05 -0.47 -9.01
CA ALA A 255 10.34 0.64 -8.11
C ALA A 255 11.00 1.83 -8.83
N ILE A 256 11.98 1.57 -9.71
CA ILE A 256 12.66 2.61 -10.49
C ILE A 256 11.67 3.36 -11.37
N LEU A 257 10.84 2.64 -12.13
CA LEU A 257 9.90 3.26 -13.06
C LEU A 257 8.80 4.04 -12.35
N ILE A 258 8.34 3.58 -11.18
CA ILE A 258 7.49 4.40 -10.32
C ILE A 258 8.18 5.69 -9.92
N PHE A 259 9.41 5.62 -9.40
CA PHE A 259 10.11 6.78 -8.89
C PHE A 259 10.35 7.83 -9.98
N VAL A 260 10.78 7.37 -11.16
CA VAL A 260 11.04 8.24 -12.31
C VAL A 260 9.75 8.83 -12.88
N SER A 261 8.67 8.05 -12.98
CA SER A 261 7.42 8.51 -13.61
C SER A 261 6.57 9.41 -12.71
N ARG A 262 6.73 9.34 -11.38
CA ARG A 262 5.83 10.01 -10.43
C ARG A 262 5.75 11.54 -10.57
N PRO A 263 6.86 12.28 -10.73
CA PRO A 263 6.79 13.73 -10.90
C PRO A 263 6.00 14.16 -12.14
N PHE A 264 6.02 13.34 -13.19
CA PHE A 264 5.32 13.61 -14.45
C PHE A 264 3.86 13.22 -14.37
N THR A 265 3.58 12.00 -13.91
CA THR A 265 2.21 11.46 -13.79
C THR A 265 1.37 12.24 -12.80
N GLY A 266 1.96 12.71 -11.69
CA GLY A 266 1.26 13.58 -10.73
C GLY A 266 0.78 14.90 -11.32
N ARG A 267 1.65 15.59 -12.07
CA ARG A 267 1.28 16.85 -12.75
C ARG A 267 0.26 16.63 -13.85
N LEU A 268 0.39 15.52 -14.57
CA LEU A 268 -0.53 15.16 -15.64
C LEU A 268 -1.91 14.80 -15.07
N PHE A 269 -1.97 14.12 -13.93
CA PHE A 269 -3.19 13.88 -13.17
C PHE A 269 -3.91 15.19 -12.82
N ASP A 270 -3.18 16.15 -12.26
CA ASP A 270 -3.77 17.43 -11.81
C ASP A 270 -4.25 18.32 -12.97
N THR A 271 -3.59 18.25 -14.13
CA THR A 271 -3.88 19.14 -15.27
C THR A 271 -4.83 18.56 -16.29
N LYS A 272 -4.77 17.24 -16.54
CA LYS A 272 -5.59 16.57 -17.56
C LYS A 272 -6.64 15.61 -16.99
N GLY A 273 -6.59 15.36 -15.68
CA GLY A 273 -7.58 14.57 -14.95
C GLY A 273 -7.36 13.06 -14.99
N ASP A 274 -8.24 12.35 -14.28
CA ASP A 274 -8.17 10.93 -13.93
C ASP A 274 -7.95 10.00 -15.12
N ASN A 275 -8.76 10.12 -16.19
CA ASN A 275 -8.69 9.24 -17.35
C ASN A 275 -7.35 9.31 -18.10
N TRP A 276 -6.67 10.46 -18.09
CA TRP A 276 -5.34 10.61 -18.70
C TRP A 276 -4.25 9.81 -17.99
N ILE A 277 -4.52 9.35 -16.77
CA ILE A 277 -3.61 8.53 -15.98
C ILE A 277 -4.10 7.08 -15.87
N PHE A 278 -5.37 6.87 -15.58
CA PHE A 278 -5.93 5.53 -15.41
C PHE A 278 -5.95 4.73 -16.72
N ASN A 279 -6.22 5.37 -17.88
CA ASN A 279 -6.19 4.64 -19.16
C ASN A 279 -4.79 4.09 -19.48
N PRO A 280 -3.70 4.90 -19.48
CA PRO A 280 -2.34 4.36 -19.63
C PRO A 280 -2.00 3.34 -18.54
N THR A 281 -2.40 3.59 -17.29
CA THR A 281 -2.16 2.67 -16.15
C THR A 281 -2.70 1.27 -16.45
N PHE A 282 -3.95 1.15 -16.90
CA PHE A 282 -4.53 -0.16 -17.21
C PHE A 282 -3.91 -0.81 -18.44
N ILE A 283 -3.53 -0.04 -19.46
CA ILE A 283 -2.79 -0.56 -20.63
C ILE A 283 -1.46 -1.18 -20.17
N PHE A 284 -0.64 -0.41 -19.45
CA PHE A 284 0.66 -0.87 -18.98
C PHE A 284 0.53 -2.06 -18.01
N PHE A 285 -0.50 -2.08 -17.16
CA PHE A 285 -0.77 -3.19 -16.25
C PHE A 285 -1.16 -4.47 -17.02
N ALA A 286 -2.07 -4.37 -18.00
CA ALA A 286 -2.45 -5.51 -18.83
C ALA A 286 -1.26 -6.06 -19.64
N VAL A 287 -0.46 -5.15 -20.24
CA VAL A 287 0.78 -5.52 -20.96
C VAL A 287 1.77 -6.18 -20.01
N ALA A 288 1.95 -5.67 -18.79
CA ALA A 288 2.85 -6.28 -17.82
C ALA A 288 2.43 -7.72 -17.50
N MET A 289 1.15 -7.96 -17.17
CA MET A 289 0.66 -9.32 -16.87
C MET A 289 0.83 -10.26 -18.07
N LEU A 290 0.54 -9.76 -19.28
CA LEU A 290 0.74 -10.52 -20.51
C LEU A 290 2.22 -10.89 -20.70
N LEU A 291 3.14 -9.94 -20.55
CA LEU A 291 4.58 -10.17 -20.69
C LEU A 291 5.12 -11.18 -19.66
N VAL A 292 4.66 -11.11 -18.40
CA VAL A 292 5.03 -12.12 -17.39
C VAL A 292 4.57 -13.51 -17.83
N GLY A 293 3.32 -13.66 -18.27
CA GLY A 293 2.83 -14.94 -18.79
C GLY A 293 3.62 -15.42 -20.03
N LEU A 294 3.95 -14.50 -20.95
CA LEU A 294 4.69 -14.82 -22.16
C LEU A 294 6.15 -15.23 -21.91
N ALA A 295 6.76 -14.75 -20.82
CA ALA A 295 8.12 -15.14 -20.43
C ALA A 295 8.28 -16.67 -20.33
N GLY A 296 7.20 -17.38 -19.97
CA GLY A 296 7.18 -18.83 -19.89
C GLY A 296 7.08 -19.61 -21.21
N PHE A 297 7.13 -18.93 -22.35
CA PHE A 297 7.27 -19.57 -23.67
C PHE A 297 8.67 -19.37 -24.28
N PHE A 298 9.47 -18.48 -23.71
CA PHE A 298 10.78 -18.13 -24.26
C PHE A 298 11.91 -18.89 -23.58
N SER A 299 13.10 -18.88 -24.21
CA SER A 299 14.32 -19.37 -23.57
C SER A 299 14.67 -18.54 -22.33
N PRO A 300 15.41 -19.09 -21.34
CA PRO A 300 15.77 -18.36 -20.12
C PRO A 300 16.40 -16.98 -20.37
N ALA A 301 17.26 -16.86 -21.39
CA ALA A 301 17.90 -15.59 -21.74
C ALA A 301 16.88 -14.52 -22.21
N ILE A 302 15.92 -14.90 -23.05
CA ILE A 302 14.88 -13.99 -23.53
C ILE A 302 13.86 -13.71 -22.42
N GLY A 303 13.43 -14.75 -21.70
CA GLY A 303 12.51 -14.65 -20.56
C GLY A 303 13.04 -13.71 -19.47
N PHE A 304 14.35 -13.72 -19.22
CA PHE A 304 15.00 -12.78 -18.30
C PHE A 304 14.72 -11.32 -18.68
N VAL A 305 14.98 -10.96 -19.94
CA VAL A 305 14.76 -9.59 -20.45
C VAL A 305 13.27 -9.25 -20.45
N VAL A 306 12.41 -10.19 -20.86
CA VAL A 306 10.95 -10.00 -20.86
C VAL A 306 10.43 -9.69 -19.46
N LEU A 307 10.92 -10.38 -18.41
CA LEU A 307 10.53 -10.08 -17.03
C LEU A 307 11.00 -8.71 -16.57
N LEU A 308 12.17 -8.21 -16.99
CA LEU A 308 12.60 -6.84 -16.64
C LEU A 308 11.71 -5.78 -17.28
N ILE A 309 11.37 -5.97 -18.57
CA ILE A 309 10.44 -5.07 -19.29
C ILE A 309 9.05 -5.13 -18.63
N ALA A 310 8.59 -6.33 -18.27
CA ALA A 310 7.33 -6.52 -17.56
C ALA A 310 7.32 -5.79 -16.21
N GLY A 311 8.41 -5.83 -15.45
CA GLY A 311 8.54 -5.08 -14.18
C GLY A 311 8.44 -3.58 -14.38
N GLY A 312 9.08 -3.03 -15.42
CA GLY A 312 8.95 -1.62 -15.78
C GLY A 312 7.52 -1.24 -16.19
N ALA A 313 6.89 -2.05 -17.04
CA ALA A 313 5.49 -1.87 -17.43
C ALA A 313 4.54 -1.97 -16.22
N PHE A 314 4.80 -2.89 -15.29
CA PHE A 314 4.04 -3.03 -14.05
C PHE A 314 4.15 -1.78 -13.17
N GLY A 315 5.34 -1.18 -13.10
CA GLY A 315 5.58 0.08 -12.39
C GLY A 315 4.80 1.26 -12.95
N LEU A 316 4.74 1.39 -14.28
CA LEU A 316 3.95 2.40 -14.96
C LEU A 316 2.44 2.10 -14.93
N GLY A 317 2.08 0.82 -14.82
CA GLY A 317 0.71 0.34 -14.70
C GLY A 317 0.21 0.39 -13.26
N TYR A 318 0.28 -0.74 -12.56
CA TYR A 318 -0.25 -0.89 -11.20
C TYR A 318 0.27 0.18 -10.22
N GLY A 319 1.52 0.64 -10.40
CA GLY A 319 2.14 1.65 -9.54
C GLY A 319 1.37 2.98 -9.42
N GLY A 320 0.48 3.31 -10.36
CA GLY A 320 -0.39 4.49 -10.32
C GLY A 320 -1.69 4.32 -9.53
N VAL A 321 -2.18 3.08 -9.36
CA VAL A 321 -3.53 2.81 -8.84
C VAL A 321 -3.72 3.36 -7.42
N ALA A 322 -2.79 3.07 -6.51
CA ALA A 322 -2.88 3.49 -5.12
C ALA A 322 -2.83 5.04 -4.94
N PRO A 323 -1.79 5.77 -5.39
CA PRO A 323 -1.70 7.21 -5.12
C PRO A 323 -2.80 8.02 -5.82
N PHE A 324 -3.11 7.71 -7.08
CA PHE A 324 -4.13 8.47 -7.82
C PHE A 324 -5.54 8.08 -7.37
N GLY A 325 -5.77 6.80 -7.05
CA GLY A 325 -7.03 6.37 -6.45
C GLY A 325 -7.27 7.03 -5.09
N GLN A 326 -6.23 7.15 -4.25
CA GLN A 326 -6.31 7.90 -3.00
C GLN A 326 -6.61 9.38 -3.24
N ALA A 327 -5.96 10.00 -4.23
CA ALA A 327 -6.21 11.40 -4.59
C ALA A 327 -7.67 11.64 -5.03
N ILE A 328 -8.24 10.72 -5.82
CA ILE A 328 -9.66 10.73 -6.21
C ILE A 328 -10.56 10.58 -4.99
N ALA A 329 -10.30 9.57 -4.14
CA ALA A 329 -11.10 9.31 -2.95
C ALA A 329 -11.14 10.53 -2.01
N ILE A 330 -10.00 11.20 -1.83
CA ILE A 330 -9.90 12.42 -1.01
C ILE A 330 -10.55 13.62 -1.71
N ARG A 331 -10.46 13.70 -3.04
CA ARG A 331 -11.02 14.81 -3.82
C ARG A 331 -12.54 14.81 -3.80
N ASP A 332 -13.13 13.64 -3.94
CA ASP A 332 -14.57 13.49 -4.13
C ASP A 332 -15.32 13.42 -2.78
N SER A 333 -14.58 13.37 -1.65
CA SER A 333 -15.13 13.35 -0.30
C SER A 333 -15.21 14.74 0.33
N SER A 334 -16.16 14.93 1.26
CA SER A 334 -16.21 16.14 2.09
C SER A 334 -15.00 16.21 3.04
N LYS A 335 -14.61 17.43 3.44
CA LYS A 335 -13.39 17.66 4.24
C LYS A 335 -13.40 16.92 5.58
N ASP A 336 -14.55 16.84 6.22
CA ASP A 336 -14.80 16.14 7.47
C ASP A 336 -14.78 14.59 7.33
N ARG A 337 -14.84 14.09 6.10
CA ARG A 337 -14.90 12.65 5.78
C ARG A 337 -13.62 12.11 5.12
N ILE A 338 -12.59 12.93 4.94
CA ILE A 338 -11.30 12.52 4.33
C ILE A 338 -10.69 11.31 5.06
N GLY A 339 -10.83 11.21 6.38
CA GLY A 339 -10.35 10.04 7.14
C GLY A 339 -11.09 8.75 6.79
N VAL A 340 -12.43 8.80 6.71
CA VAL A 340 -13.27 7.67 6.31
C VAL A 340 -13.01 7.30 4.84
N ALA A 341 -12.83 8.28 3.97
CA ALA A 341 -12.46 8.09 2.57
C ALA A 341 -11.12 7.36 2.41
N THR A 342 -10.10 7.84 3.13
CA THR A 342 -8.76 7.23 3.15
C THR A 342 -8.83 5.80 3.68
N SER A 343 -9.60 5.57 4.76
CA SER A 343 -9.82 4.23 5.30
C SER A 343 -10.58 3.32 4.33
N THR A 344 -11.59 3.84 3.64
CA THR A 344 -12.39 3.07 2.67
C THR A 344 -11.50 2.60 1.52
N PHE A 345 -10.75 3.52 0.92
CA PHE A 345 -9.85 3.24 -0.19
C PHE A 345 -8.82 2.17 0.16
N PHE A 346 -8.07 2.41 1.23
CA PHE A 346 -7.01 1.50 1.65
C PHE A 346 -7.54 0.18 2.23
N GLY A 347 -8.72 0.18 2.86
CA GLY A 347 -9.37 -1.04 3.32
C GLY A 347 -9.71 -1.97 2.15
N PHE A 348 -10.30 -1.44 1.08
CA PHE A 348 -10.59 -2.22 -0.13
C PHE A 348 -9.32 -2.67 -0.86
N LEU A 349 -8.31 -1.79 -0.98
CA LEU A 349 -7.03 -2.15 -1.59
C LEU A 349 -6.35 -3.32 -0.83
N ASP A 350 -6.27 -3.22 0.50
CA ASP A 350 -5.69 -4.27 1.34
C ASP A 350 -6.47 -5.58 1.26
N LEU A 351 -7.81 -5.52 1.18
CA LEU A 351 -8.63 -6.72 0.99
C LEU A 351 -8.33 -7.40 -0.34
N GLY A 352 -8.08 -6.63 -1.41
CA GLY A 352 -7.67 -7.16 -2.71
C GLY A 352 -6.29 -7.80 -2.64
N VAL A 353 -5.29 -7.05 -2.17
CA VAL A 353 -3.88 -7.49 -2.12
C VAL A 353 -3.67 -8.63 -1.10
N GLY A 354 -4.30 -8.53 0.07
CA GLY A 354 -4.14 -9.48 1.17
C GLY A 354 -5.07 -10.69 1.10
N GLY A 355 -6.29 -10.54 0.57
CA GLY A 355 -7.22 -11.64 0.35
C GLY A 355 -6.93 -12.45 -0.91
N GLY A 356 -6.34 -11.79 -1.92
CA GLY A 356 -6.03 -12.40 -3.21
C GLY A 356 -5.19 -13.69 -3.15
N PRO A 357 -4.09 -13.78 -2.40
CA PRO A 357 -3.26 -14.98 -2.31
C PRO A 357 -4.03 -16.24 -1.86
N ILE A 358 -5.02 -16.08 -0.99
CA ILE A 358 -5.86 -17.19 -0.49
C ILE A 358 -6.71 -17.75 -1.64
N VAL A 359 -7.38 -16.87 -2.38
CA VAL A 359 -8.23 -17.24 -3.51
C VAL A 359 -7.39 -17.79 -4.66
N LEU A 360 -6.28 -17.12 -4.98
CA LEU A 360 -5.37 -17.54 -6.04
C LEU A 360 -4.70 -18.89 -5.73
N GLY A 361 -4.41 -19.20 -4.47
CA GLY A 361 -3.90 -20.52 -4.07
C GLY A 361 -4.85 -21.67 -4.41
N ALA A 362 -6.17 -21.43 -4.40
CA ALA A 362 -7.16 -22.41 -4.85
C ALA A 362 -7.31 -22.46 -6.38
N ILE A 363 -7.09 -21.33 -7.07
CA ILE A 363 -7.22 -21.23 -8.53
C ILE A 363 -5.99 -21.78 -9.25
N ILE A 364 -4.77 -21.53 -8.77
CA ILE A 364 -3.52 -21.90 -9.45
C ILE A 364 -3.48 -23.39 -9.85
N PRO A 365 -3.82 -24.36 -8.96
CA PRO A 365 -3.83 -25.78 -9.33
C PRO A 365 -4.83 -26.12 -10.44
N MET A 366 -5.94 -25.37 -10.54
CA MET A 366 -6.94 -25.54 -11.60
C MET A 366 -6.44 -25.03 -12.96
N LEU A 367 -5.48 -24.11 -12.97
CA LEU A 367 -4.90 -23.54 -14.19
C LEU A 367 -3.75 -24.37 -14.77
N GLY A 368 -3.27 -25.38 -14.03
CA GLY A 368 -2.22 -26.30 -14.46
C GLY A 368 -1.21 -26.60 -13.35
N ASN A 369 -0.37 -27.62 -13.58
CA ASN A 369 0.62 -28.05 -12.60
C ASN A 369 1.94 -27.27 -12.72
N GLY A 370 2.53 -26.92 -11.57
CA GLY A 370 3.82 -26.21 -11.48
C GLY A 370 3.83 -24.91 -12.29
N MET A 371 4.86 -24.74 -13.13
CA MET A 371 5.03 -23.58 -14.00
C MET A 371 3.80 -23.22 -14.85
N LEU A 372 3.03 -24.22 -15.31
CA LEU A 372 1.86 -23.98 -16.17
C LEU A 372 0.76 -23.20 -15.43
N GLY A 373 0.54 -23.50 -14.15
CA GLY A 373 -0.48 -22.82 -13.34
C GLY A 373 -0.17 -21.33 -13.19
N PHE A 374 1.07 -20.99 -12.83
CA PHE A 374 1.52 -19.61 -12.74
C PHE A 374 1.50 -18.89 -14.10
N ARG A 375 1.99 -19.54 -15.16
CA ARG A 375 1.98 -18.96 -16.51
C ARG A 375 0.56 -18.56 -16.93
N ASN A 376 -0.37 -19.50 -16.80
CA ASN A 376 -1.76 -19.28 -17.18
C ASN A 376 -2.44 -18.24 -16.30
N LEU A 377 -2.14 -18.21 -14.99
CA LEU A 377 -2.61 -17.15 -14.09
C LEU A 377 -2.26 -15.75 -14.61
N TYR A 378 -1.01 -15.52 -15.02
CA TYR A 378 -0.59 -14.22 -15.55
C TYR A 378 -1.22 -13.90 -16.91
N LEU A 379 -1.34 -14.90 -17.81
CA LEU A 379 -2.00 -14.72 -19.10
C LEU A 379 -3.49 -14.35 -18.93
N TYR A 380 -4.21 -14.98 -17.99
CA TYR A 380 -5.62 -14.64 -17.70
C TYR A 380 -5.78 -13.36 -16.89
N SER A 381 -4.74 -12.93 -16.17
CA SER A 381 -4.75 -11.65 -15.48
C SER A 381 -4.75 -10.46 -16.45
N ALA A 382 -4.13 -10.58 -17.63
CA ALA A 382 -4.14 -9.52 -18.63
C ALA A 382 -5.57 -9.13 -19.10
N PRO A 383 -6.44 -10.05 -19.57
CA PRO A 383 -7.83 -9.72 -19.87
C PRO A 383 -8.63 -9.36 -18.61
N ALA A 384 -8.28 -9.87 -17.43
CA ALA A 384 -8.91 -9.42 -16.17
C ALA A 384 -8.63 -7.93 -15.90
N VAL A 385 -7.42 -7.42 -16.16
CA VAL A 385 -7.12 -5.98 -16.08
C VAL A 385 -7.98 -5.18 -17.06
N VAL A 386 -8.21 -5.69 -18.27
CA VAL A 386 -9.11 -5.03 -19.24
C VAL A 386 -10.55 -4.99 -18.73
N ILE A 387 -11.03 -6.04 -18.06
CA ILE A 387 -12.34 -6.02 -17.39
C ILE A 387 -12.38 -4.94 -16.30
N VAL A 388 -11.34 -4.85 -15.47
CA VAL A 388 -11.23 -3.78 -14.45
C VAL A 388 -11.24 -2.39 -15.10
N TRP A 389 -10.57 -2.23 -16.24
CA TRP A 389 -10.58 -0.98 -17.00
C TRP A 389 -11.98 -0.61 -17.50
N ILE A 390 -12.74 -1.59 -18.02
CA ILE A 390 -14.13 -1.38 -18.43
C ILE A 390 -14.99 -0.98 -17.22
N ILE A 391 -14.85 -1.69 -16.10
CA ILE A 391 -15.58 -1.37 -14.86
C ILE A 391 -15.23 0.06 -14.41
N TYR A 392 -13.95 0.43 -14.39
CA TYR A 392 -13.48 1.78 -14.07
C TYR A 392 -14.17 2.82 -14.95
N TYR A 393 -14.22 2.60 -16.27
CA TYR A 393 -14.86 3.52 -17.17
C TYR A 393 -16.36 3.67 -16.88
N LEU A 394 -17.06 2.57 -16.58
CA LEU A 394 -18.50 2.57 -16.31
C LEU A 394 -18.85 3.26 -14.97
N ILE A 395 -18.11 3.01 -13.91
CA ILE A 395 -18.46 3.47 -12.56
C ILE A 395 -17.79 4.79 -12.16
N HIS A 396 -16.71 5.19 -12.85
CA HIS A 396 -15.94 6.41 -12.55
C HIS A 396 -15.65 7.23 -13.81
N GLY A 397 -14.95 6.65 -14.77
CA GLY A 397 -14.37 7.37 -15.91
C GLY A 397 -15.37 8.11 -16.81
N LYS A 398 -16.60 7.62 -16.95
CA LYS A 398 -17.67 8.25 -17.75
C LYS A 398 -18.26 9.50 -17.10
N HIS A 399 -18.19 9.61 -15.78
CA HIS A 399 -18.77 10.73 -15.01
C HIS A 399 -17.76 11.85 -14.76
N GLN A 400 -16.54 11.71 -15.26
CA GLN A 400 -15.51 12.73 -15.13
C GLN A 400 -15.87 13.94 -16.01
N LYS A 401 -16.12 15.10 -15.38
CA LYS A 401 -16.23 16.37 -16.12
C LYS A 401 -14.88 16.67 -16.78
N SER A 402 -14.90 16.97 -18.08
CA SER A 402 -13.71 17.40 -18.81
C SER A 402 -13.18 18.68 -18.16
N SER A 403 -11.87 18.74 -17.90
CA SER A 403 -11.20 19.94 -17.37
C SER A 403 -11.28 21.16 -18.30
N SER A 404 -11.93 21.03 -19.47
CA SER A 404 -12.32 22.14 -20.35
C SER A 404 -13.59 22.89 -19.90
N GLU A 405 -14.25 22.49 -18.81
CA GLU A 405 -15.48 23.13 -18.29
C GLU A 405 -15.32 23.80 -16.91
N VAL A 406 -14.09 24.03 -16.42
CA VAL A 406 -13.82 24.73 -15.16
C VAL A 406 -13.02 26.01 -15.38
#